data_AF-A0A366JME4-F1
#
_entry.id   AF-A0A366JME4-F1
#
_cell.length_a   1.000
_cell.length_b   1.000
_cell.length_c   1.000
_cell.angle_alpha   90.00
_cell.angle_beta   90.00
_cell.angle_gamma   90.00
#
_symmetry.space_group_name_H-M   'P 1'
#
loop_
_entity.id
_entity.type
_entity.pdbx_description
1 polymer ?
#
loop_
_entity_poly.entity_id
_entity_poly.type
_entity_poly.pdbx_seq_one_letter_code
_entity_poly.pdbx_strand_id
1 'polypeptide(L)'
;MIFLMNKGPFSHTIHTAVRKGMLMLGRRRGVMSDGLKEEIAKELGFYDVVQKEGWGGIRAKDAGNMVKRAIEIAQQNLPNK
;
A
#
# COMPACT_ATOMS: atom_id res chain seq x y z
N MET A 1 1.34 10.58 56.40
CA MET A 1 1.94 11.12 55.16
C MET A 1 2.77 9.99 54.54
N ILE A 2 2.22 8.96 53.88
CA ILE A 2 1.33 8.90 52.70
C ILE A 2 1.75 9.87 51.60
N PHE A 3 2.54 9.41 50.63
CA PHE A 3 2.33 9.65 49.19
C PHE A 3 3.18 8.69 48.31
N LEU A 4 2.50 7.64 47.82
CA LEU A 4 2.54 6.96 46.49
C LEU A 4 3.87 6.39 45.95
N MET A 5 4.04 5.06 45.80
CA MET A 5 3.47 4.15 44.78
C MET A 5 3.63 4.59 43.31
N ASN A 6 4.51 3.94 42.55
CA ASN A 6 4.08 3.23 41.34
C ASN A 6 5.10 2.16 40.90
N LYS A 7 4.65 0.91 40.80
CA LYS A 7 5.35 -0.19 40.14
C LYS A 7 5.01 -0.15 38.65
N GLY A 8 5.99 0.15 37.80
CA GLY A 8 5.90 -0.12 36.36
C GLY A 8 6.52 -1.48 36.03
N PRO A 9 5.79 -2.42 35.42
CA PRO A 9 6.30 -3.76 35.16
C PRO A 9 6.66 -3.92 33.67
N PHE A 10 7.69 -4.73 33.39
CA PHE A 10 8.00 -5.28 32.06
C PHE A 10 8.53 -4.31 30.99
N SER A 11 9.83 -4.01 31.02
CA SER A 11 10.59 -3.73 29.79
C SER A 11 10.85 -5.06 29.05
N HIS A 12 9.77 -5.65 28.53
CA HIS A 12 9.75 -6.91 27.82
C HIS A 12 10.26 -6.69 26.38
N THR A 13 11.42 -7.29 26.10
CA THR A 13 11.59 -8.22 24.98
C THR A 13 11.61 -7.65 23.55
N ILE A 14 12.81 -7.77 22.97
CA ILE A 14 13.16 -7.85 21.54
C ILE A 14 12.24 -8.87 20.81
N HIS A 15 10.98 -8.56 20.52
CA HIS A 15 10.09 -9.48 19.78
C HIS A 15 9.05 -8.71 18.95
N THR A 16 9.50 -7.81 18.09
CA THR A 16 8.64 -7.27 17.00
C THR A 16 9.18 -7.53 15.59
N ALA A 17 10.37 -8.13 15.45
CA ALA A 17 10.98 -8.39 14.14
C ALA A 17 10.52 -9.70 13.43
N VAL A 18 9.85 -10.64 14.11
CA VAL A 18 9.56 -11.98 13.52
C VAL A 18 8.09 -12.20 13.14
N ARG A 19 7.15 -11.33 13.54
CA ARG A 19 5.71 -11.58 13.29
C ARG A 19 5.15 -10.98 12.00
N LYS A 20 5.86 -10.06 11.34
CA LYS A 20 5.37 -9.41 10.10
C LYS A 20 5.68 -10.21 8.83
N GLY A 21 6.64 -11.14 8.87
CA GLY A 21 7.05 -11.95 7.72
C GLY A 21 6.12 -13.13 7.39
N MET A 22 5.39 -13.68 8.37
CA MET A 22 4.66 -14.95 8.21
C MET A 22 3.16 -14.79 7.85
N LEU A 23 2.57 -13.60 7.99
CA LEU A 23 1.14 -13.36 7.72
C LEU A 23 0.84 -12.71 6.36
N MET A 24 1.85 -12.47 5.53
CA MET A 24 1.67 -11.77 4.24
C MET A 24 1.45 -12.73 3.06
N LEU A 25 1.13 -14.02 3.31
CA LEU A 25 0.79 -14.97 2.23
C LEU A 25 -0.71 -15.06 1.91
N GLY A 26 -1.54 -14.16 2.46
CA GLY A 26 -3.00 -14.24 2.34
C GLY A 26 -3.72 -12.93 2.03
N ARG A 27 -3.00 -11.84 1.72
CA ARG A 27 -3.66 -10.60 1.29
C ARG A 27 -3.88 -10.72 -0.20
N ARG A 28 -5.15 -10.94 -0.61
CA ARG A 28 -5.60 -10.96 -2.01
C ARG A 28 -4.76 -9.92 -2.77
N ARG A 29 -3.80 -10.37 -3.57
CA ARG A 29 -3.03 -9.47 -4.43
C ARG A 29 -4.09 -8.83 -5.30
N GLY A 30 -4.35 -7.54 -5.08
CA GLY A 30 -5.13 -6.79 -6.05
C GLY A 30 -4.53 -7.06 -7.43
N VAL A 31 -5.34 -6.97 -8.48
CA VAL A 31 -4.88 -7.12 -9.88
C VAL A 31 -3.65 -6.24 -10.17
N MET A 32 -3.42 -5.23 -9.33
CA MET A 32 -2.31 -4.28 -9.36
C MET A 32 -1.65 -4.16 -7.98
N SER A 33 -0.30 -4.17 -7.94
CA SER A 33 0.46 -3.84 -6.72
C SER A 33 0.29 -2.36 -6.36
N ASP A 34 0.44 -2.01 -5.08
CA ASP A 34 0.28 -0.61 -4.65
C ASP A 34 1.36 0.30 -5.26
N GLY A 35 2.59 -0.20 -5.44
CA GLY A 35 3.65 0.53 -6.13
C GLY A 35 3.31 0.86 -7.58
N LEU A 36 2.76 -0.11 -8.33
CA LEU A 36 2.35 0.12 -9.72
C LEU A 36 1.23 1.16 -9.80
N LYS A 37 0.30 1.20 -8.83
CA LYS A 37 -0.76 2.22 -8.80
C LYS A 37 -0.17 3.61 -8.67
N GLU A 38 0.81 3.79 -7.78
CA GLU A 38 1.47 5.08 -7.58
C GLU A 38 2.28 5.51 -8.80
N GLU A 39 2.98 4.59 -9.45
CA GLU A 39 3.73 4.87 -10.68
C GLU A 39 2.81 5.36 -11.80
N ILE A 40 1.71 4.64 -12.05
CA ILE A 40 0.73 5.03 -13.07
C ILE A 40 0.05 6.36 -12.70
N ALA A 41 -0.26 6.58 -11.42
CA ALA A 41 -0.84 7.84 -10.98
C ALA A 41 0.11 9.04 -11.20
N LYS A 42 1.43 8.83 -11.05
CA LYS A 42 2.46 9.85 -11.37
C LYS A 42 2.56 10.06 -12.88
N GLU A 43 2.59 8.99 -13.67
CA GLU A 43 2.66 9.07 -15.13
C GLU A 43 1.45 9.79 -15.74
N LEU A 44 0.26 9.54 -15.21
CA LEU A 44 -0.99 10.15 -15.66
C LEU A 44 -1.28 11.50 -14.99
N GLY A 45 -0.46 11.95 -14.03
CA GLY A 45 -0.53 13.28 -13.43
C GLY A 45 -1.67 13.51 -12.44
N PHE A 46 -2.29 12.45 -11.90
CA PHE A 46 -3.34 12.58 -10.86
C PHE A 46 -2.89 12.12 -9.48
N TYR A 47 -1.60 11.84 -9.29
CA TYR A 47 -1.03 11.46 -7.99
C TYR A 47 -1.33 12.48 -6.89
N ASP A 48 -1.36 13.78 -7.21
CA ASP A 48 -1.69 14.83 -6.25
C ASP A 48 -3.11 14.69 -5.68
N VAL A 49 -4.07 14.26 -6.49
CA VAL A 49 -5.45 14.00 -6.06
C VAL A 49 -5.48 12.79 -5.15
N VAL A 50 -4.72 11.74 -5.47
CA VAL A 50 -4.60 10.55 -4.62
C VAL A 50 -3.99 10.89 -3.26
N GLN A 51 -3.00 11.80 -3.22
CA GLN A 51 -2.41 12.22 -1.94
C GLN A 51 -3.37 13.06 -1.08
N LYS A 52 -4.18 13.92 -1.70
CA LYS A 52 -5.10 14.83 -0.99
C LYS A 52 -6.41 14.17 -0.59
N GLU A 53 -7.01 13.42 -1.51
CA GLU A 53 -8.37 12.88 -1.39
C GLU A 53 -8.40 11.34 -1.31
N GLY A 54 -7.26 10.68 -1.54
CA GLY A 54 -7.18 9.24 -1.65
C GLY A 54 -7.63 8.74 -3.03
N TRP A 55 -7.59 7.42 -3.20
CA TRP A 55 -8.01 6.75 -4.43
C TRP A 55 -9.50 6.91 -4.76
N GLY A 56 -10.32 7.34 -3.79
CA GLY A 56 -11.74 7.62 -4.00
C GLY A 56 -12.04 9.00 -4.61
N GLY A 57 -11.07 9.92 -4.61
CA GLY A 57 -11.22 11.28 -5.16
C GLY A 57 -10.90 11.40 -6.66
N ILE A 58 -10.34 10.34 -7.27
CA ILE A 58 -10.00 10.37 -8.70
C ILE A 58 -11.26 10.33 -9.57
N ARG A 59 -11.24 10.99 -10.72
CA ARG A 59 -12.38 10.96 -11.64
C ARG A 59 -12.48 9.58 -12.29
N ALA A 60 -13.69 9.20 -12.72
CA ALA A 60 -13.92 7.96 -13.46
C ALA A 60 -13.01 7.83 -14.70
N LYS A 61 -12.70 8.96 -15.35
CA LYS A 61 -11.76 9.02 -16.48
C LYS A 61 -10.33 8.63 -16.09
N ASP A 62 -9.86 9.10 -14.94
CA ASP A 62 -8.50 8.85 -14.44
C ASP A 62 -8.34 7.38 -14.04
N ALA A 63 -9.36 6.82 -13.38
CA ALA A 63 -9.42 5.39 -13.10
C ALA A 63 -9.40 4.54 -14.39
N GLY A 64 -10.16 4.94 -15.42
CA GLY A 64 -10.15 4.26 -16.72
C GLY A 64 -8.78 4.31 -17.41
N ASN A 65 -8.12 5.48 -17.41
CA ASN A 65 -6.78 5.65 -17.94
C ASN A 65 -5.74 4.82 -17.16
N MET A 66 -5.88 4.74 -15.84
CA MET A 66 -5.01 3.94 -14.98
C MET A 66 -5.10 2.45 -15.33
N VAL A 67 -6.32 1.92 -15.46
CA VAL A 67 -6.54 0.51 -15.82
C VAL A 67 -6.00 0.23 -17.21
N LYS A 68 -6.25 1.11 -18.18
CA LYS A 68 -5.71 0.99 -19.54
C LYS A 68 -4.18 0.92 -19.52
N ARG A 69 -3.53 1.82 -18.79
CA ARG A 69 -2.07 1.85 -18.66
C ARG A 69 -1.53 0.59 -17.99
N ALA A 70 -2.21 0.08 -16.97
CA ALA A 70 -1.83 -1.16 -16.30
C ALA A 70 -1.89 -2.37 -17.26
N ILE A 71 -2.90 -2.43 -18.14
CA ILE A 71 -3.03 -3.48 -19.15
C ILE A 71 -1.89 -3.38 -20.18
N GLU A 72 -1.55 -2.18 -20.64
CA GLU A 72 -0.43 -1.98 -21.58
C GLU A 72 0.90 -2.47 -20.98
N ILE A 73 1.17 -2.12 -19.72
CA ILE A 73 2.36 -2.59 -19.00
C ILE A 73 2.32 -4.12 -18.86
N ALA A 74 1.17 -4.70 -18.52
CA ALA A 74 1.03 -6.15 -18.45
C ALA A 74 1.29 -6.83 -19.79
N GLN A 75 0.78 -6.27 -20.90
CA GLN A 75 1.00 -6.78 -22.26
C GLN A 75 2.48 -6.70 -22.66
N GLN A 76 3.19 -5.63 -22.31
CA GLN A 76 4.64 -5.49 -22.57
C GLN A 76 5.46 -6.53 -21.80
N ASN A 77 4.99 -6.95 -20.63
CA ASN A 77 5.64 -7.95 -19.79
C ASN A 77 5.24 -9.39 -20.14
N LEU A 78 4.37 -9.61 -21.14
CA LEU A 78 4.09 -10.95 -21.61
C LEU A 78 5.31 -11.50 -22.37
N PRO A 79 5.88 -12.64 -21.96
CA PRO A 79 6.92 -13.27 -22.74
C PRO A 79 6.33 -13.66 -24.10
N ASN A 80 6.92 -13.13 -25.17
CA ASN A 80 6.68 -13.66 -26.52
C ASN A 80 7.07 -15.15 -26.47
N LYS A 81 6.08 -16.01 -26.67
CA LYS A 81 6.23 -17.46 -26.61
C LYS A 81 6.66 -18.02 -27.97
#